data_AF-A0A939UKJ1-F1
#
_entry.id   AF-A0A939UKJ1-F1
#
_cell.length_a   1.000
_cell.length_b   1.000
_cell.length_c   1.000
_cell.angle_alpha   90.00
_cell.angle_beta   90.00
_cell.angle_gamma   90.00
#
_symmetry.space_group_name_H-M   'P 1'
#
loop_
_entity.id
_entity.type
_entity.pdbx_description
1 polymer ?
#
loop_
_entity_poly.entity_id
_entity_poly.type
_entity_poly.pdbx_seq_one_letter_code
_entity_poly.pdbx_strand_id
1 'polypeptide(L)'
;MTYNCDITKQEDKFVVRFPDVPNAITFGKSEEDALYMAQDVLNGILASHIENGYPISDSKYTGGHPIEVSPKIAFAIELRKARADRPQKEIAQAAGMTYQQYQRLENPRKTNPTLETLWRLQKVFKRPFLAL
;
A
#
# COMPACT_ATOMS: atom_id res chain seq x y z
N MET A 1 2.51 4.51 5.66
CA MET A 1 3.30 3.31 5.32
C MET A 1 4.43 3.76 4.42
N THR A 2 5.66 3.32 4.67
CA THR A 2 6.85 3.73 3.92
C THR A 2 7.62 2.50 3.45
N TYR A 3 8.24 2.59 2.28
CA TYR A 3 9.28 1.66 1.82
C TYR A 3 10.52 2.44 1.48
N ASN A 4 11.68 1.92 1.84
CA ASN A 4 12.93 2.59 1.54
C ASN A 4 13.51 2.10 0.21
N CYS A 5 14.15 3.00 -0.53
CA CYS A 5 14.84 2.70 -1.76
C CYS A 5 16.29 3.19 -1.74
N ASP A 6 17.14 2.51 -2.52
CA ASP A 6 18.47 2.99 -2.84
C ASP A 6 18.45 3.72 -4.18
N ILE A 7 19.25 4.79 -4.27
CA ILE A 7 19.48 5.53 -5.50
C ILE A 7 20.94 5.36 -5.88
N THR A 8 21.20 5.03 -7.13
CA THR A 8 22.56 4.92 -7.68
C THR A 8 22.64 5.70 -8.98
N LYS A 9 23.62 6.61 -9.08
CA LYS A 9 23.92 7.30 -10.34
C LYS A 9 24.58 6.32 -11.32
N GLN A 10 24.02 6.19 -12.52
CA GLN A 10 24.55 5.38 -13.62
C GLN A 10 24.55 6.25 -14.88
N GLU A 11 25.72 6.56 -15.42
CA GLU A 11 25.87 7.45 -16.58
C GLU A 11 25.11 8.78 -16.40
N ASP A 12 24.04 9.00 -17.16
CA ASP A 12 23.22 10.20 -17.22
C ASP A 12 21.88 10.08 -16.45
N LYS A 13 21.70 9.02 -15.67
CA LYS A 13 20.46 8.75 -14.91
C LYS A 13 20.71 8.34 -13.46
N PHE A 14 19.66 8.49 -12.66
CA PHE A 14 19.60 8.03 -11.27
C PHE A 14 18.65 6.83 -11.21
N VAL A 15 19.18 5.64 -10.93
CA VAL A 15 18.42 4.39 -10.88
C VAL A 15 17.96 4.16 -9.45
N VAL A 16 16.68 3.83 -9.29
CA VAL A 16 16.06 3.52 -8.00
C VAL A 16 15.71 2.05 -7.90
N ARG A 17 16.00 1.44 -6.75
CA ARG A 17 15.63 0.06 -6.42
C ARG A 17 15.06 -0.01 -5.01
N PHE A 18 14.00 -0.79 -4.84
CA PHE A 18 13.43 -1.11 -3.52
C PHE A 18 13.86 -2.52 -3.11
N PRO A 19 14.74 -2.70 -2.10
CA PRO A 19 15.18 -4.03 -1.66
C PRO A 19 14.02 -4.94 -1.22
N ASP A 20 13.01 -4.39 -0.55
CA ASP A 20 11.83 -5.16 -0.10
C ASP A 20 10.79 -5.39 -1.21
N VAL A 21 10.88 -4.66 -2.32
CA VAL A 21 9.98 -4.77 -3.47
C VAL A 21 10.83 -4.88 -4.74
N PRO A 22 11.54 -6.01 -4.98
CA PRO A 22 12.59 -6.09 -6.00
C PRO A 22 12.12 -5.83 -7.44
N ASN A 23 10.83 -5.96 -7.71
CA ASN A 23 10.20 -5.66 -9.00
C ASN A 23 9.86 -4.16 -9.19
N ALA A 24 9.97 -3.34 -8.14
CA ALA A 24 9.86 -1.89 -8.23
C ALA A 24 11.25 -1.30 -8.55
N ILE A 25 11.51 -1.10 -9.86
CA ILE A 25 12.74 -0.50 -10.37
C ILE A 25 12.34 0.62 -11.32
N THR A 26 12.97 1.78 -11.18
CA THR A 26 12.73 2.93 -12.06
C THR A 26 13.98 3.80 -12.14
N PHE A 27 13.93 4.88 -12.89
CA PHE A 27 15.00 5.86 -12.98
C PHE A 27 14.46 7.27 -13.26
N GLY A 28 15.28 8.27 -12.98
CA GLY A 28 15.03 9.67 -13.34
C GLY A 28 16.29 10.37 -13.87
N LYS A 29 16.11 11.55 -14.44
CA LYS A 29 17.20 12.40 -14.98
C LYS A 29 17.93 13.19 -13.90
N SER A 30 17.27 13.44 -12.78
CA SER A 30 17.87 13.97 -11.54
C SER A 30 17.47 13.06 -10.37
N GLU A 31 18.04 13.32 -9.20
CA GLU A 31 17.67 12.60 -7.98
C GLU A 31 16.20 12.88 -7.60
N GLU A 32 15.73 14.13 -7.74
CA GLU A 32 14.34 14.51 -7.47
C GLU A 32 13.36 13.83 -8.44
N ASP A 33 13.69 13.80 -9.74
CA ASP A 33 12.91 13.08 -10.74
C ASP A 33 12.88 11.58 -10.44
N ALA A 34 14.02 11.00 -10.04
CA ALA A 34 14.09 9.60 -9.67
C ALA A 34 13.23 9.26 -8.44
N LEU A 35 13.22 10.12 -7.42
CA LEU A 35 12.36 9.98 -6.23
C LEU A 35 10.87 10.13 -6.58
N TYR A 36 10.52 11.06 -7.48
CA TYR A 36 9.15 11.19 -7.98
C TYR A 36 8.70 9.90 -8.70
N MET A 37 9.54 9.39 -9.61
CA MET A 37 9.29 8.14 -10.30
C MET A 37 9.27 6.93 -9.35
N ALA A 38 10.04 6.97 -8.26
CA ALA A 38 10.06 5.93 -7.23
C ALA A 38 8.71 5.78 -6.54
N GLN A 39 8.04 6.90 -6.24
CA GLN A 39 6.70 6.88 -5.67
C GLN A 39 5.69 6.26 -6.64
N ASP A 40 5.74 6.62 -7.93
CA ASP A 40 4.82 6.07 -8.93
C ASP A 40 4.99 4.56 -9.09
N VAL A 41 6.23 4.08 -9.29
CA VAL A 41 6.49 2.64 -9.46
C VAL A 41 6.13 1.84 -8.22
N LEU A 42 6.42 2.35 -7.02
CA LEU A 42 6.06 1.68 -5.76
C LEU A 42 4.54 1.53 -5.62
N ASN A 43 3.79 2.61 -5.85
CA ASN A 43 2.34 2.59 -5.76
C ASN A 43 1.72 1.67 -6.82
N GLY A 44 2.23 1.70 -8.06
CA GLY A 44 1.76 0.84 -9.14
C GLY A 44 1.96 -0.65 -8.84
N ILE A 45 3.13 -1.01 -8.33
CA ILE A 45 3.46 -2.40 -7.98
C ILE A 45 2.60 -2.90 -6.81
N LEU A 46 2.51 -2.13 -5.73
CA LEU A 46 1.71 -2.51 -4.56
C LEU A 46 0.22 -2.62 -4.90
N ALA A 47 -0.32 -1.70 -5.71
CA ALA A 47 -1.71 -1.78 -6.16
C ALA A 47 -1.94 -3.04 -7.00
N SER A 48 -1.04 -3.34 -7.94
CA SER A 48 -1.10 -4.55 -8.77
C SER A 48 -1.06 -5.83 -7.93
N HIS A 49 -0.21 -5.89 -6.90
CA HIS A 49 -0.17 -7.03 -6.00
C HIS A 49 -1.50 -7.28 -5.30
N ILE A 50 -2.14 -6.23 -4.77
CA ILE A 50 -3.47 -6.38 -4.12
C ILE A 50 -4.51 -6.87 -5.12
N GLU A 51 -4.56 -6.27 -6.32
CA GLU A 51 -5.54 -6.58 -7.36
C GLU A 51 -5.43 -8.03 -7.87
N ASN A 52 -4.19 -8.52 -8.01
CA ASN A 52 -3.91 -9.89 -8.47
C ASN A 52 -3.80 -10.91 -7.34
N GLY A 53 -3.95 -10.46 -6.08
CA GLY A 53 -3.88 -11.33 -4.91
C GLY A 53 -2.48 -11.85 -4.58
N TYR A 54 -1.43 -11.19 -5.07
CA TYR A 54 -0.05 -11.50 -4.68
C TYR A 54 0.22 -11.09 -3.22
N PRO A 55 1.17 -11.78 -2.55
CA PRO A 55 1.66 -11.35 -1.24
C PRO A 55 2.23 -9.93 -1.30
N ILE A 56 1.96 -9.15 -0.25
CA ILE A 56 2.55 -7.82 -0.07
C ILE A 56 3.77 -7.98 0.83
N SER A 57 4.94 -7.60 0.33
CA SER A 57 6.17 -7.58 1.12
C SER A 57 6.01 -6.73 2.39
N ASP A 58 6.84 -6.98 3.40
CA ASP A 58 6.99 -6.05 4.52
C ASP A 58 8.12 -5.08 4.22
N SER A 59 7.99 -3.84 4.71
CA SER A 59 9.05 -2.84 4.67
C SER A 59 10.02 -3.09 5.83
N LYS A 60 11.15 -3.73 5.53
CA LYS A 60 12.18 -4.13 6.50
C LYS A 60 13.50 -3.40 6.27
N TYR A 61 13.76 -2.97 5.05
CA TYR A 61 14.94 -2.19 4.70
C TYR A 61 14.83 -0.78 5.27
N THR A 62 15.86 -0.35 6.02
CA THR A 62 15.89 0.95 6.70
C THR A 62 16.96 1.91 6.17
N GLY A 63 17.77 1.48 5.20
CA GLY A 63 18.75 2.35 4.53
C GLY A 63 18.12 3.25 3.47
N GLY A 64 18.91 4.05 2.77
CA GLY A 64 18.45 4.82 1.62
C GLY A 64 17.37 5.86 1.92
N HIS A 65 16.50 6.12 0.95
CA HIS A 65 15.46 7.16 1.00
C HIS A 65 14.08 6.56 1.29
N PRO A 66 13.32 7.07 2.26
CA PRO A 66 11.96 6.61 2.52
C PRO A 66 10.99 7.17 1.47
N ILE A 67 10.17 6.30 0.89
CA ILE A 67 9.09 6.66 -0.04
C ILE A 67 7.75 6.33 0.59
N GLU A 68 6.89 7.35 0.69
CA GLU A 68 5.55 7.19 1.23
C GLU A 68 4.61 6.53 0.21
N VAL A 69 3.90 5.51 0.66
CA VAL A 69 2.84 4.84 -0.09
C VAL A 69 1.57 5.68 0.02
N SER A 70 0.83 5.82 -1.09
CA SER A 70 -0.41 6.59 -1.09
C SER A 70 -1.39 6.08 -0.01
N PRO A 71 -2.16 6.96 0.65
CA PRO A 71 -3.06 6.57 1.73
C PRO A 71 -4.07 5.48 1.34
N LYS A 72 -4.56 5.49 0.10
CA LYS A 72 -5.50 4.48 -0.41
C LYS A 72 -4.87 3.10 -0.48
N ILE A 73 -3.67 2.99 -1.06
CA ILE A 73 -2.95 1.72 -1.17
C ILE A 73 -2.57 1.24 0.22
N ALA A 74 -2.01 2.11 1.06
CA ALA A 74 -1.61 1.77 2.42
C ALA A 74 -2.79 1.26 3.26
N PHE A 75 -3.94 1.94 3.20
CA PHE A 75 -5.17 1.49 3.87
C PHE A 75 -5.66 0.13 3.36
N ALA A 76 -5.69 -0.08 2.05
CA ALA A 76 -6.11 -1.36 1.47
C ALA A 76 -5.19 -2.52 1.89
N ILE A 77 -3.88 -2.30 1.94
CA ILE A 77 -2.90 -3.28 2.45
C ILE A 77 -3.17 -3.57 3.92
N GLU A 78 -3.29 -2.54 4.75
CA GLU A 78 -3.52 -2.70 6.19
C GLU A 78 -4.83 -3.43 6.48
N LEU A 79 -5.90 -3.10 5.76
CA LEU A 79 -7.18 -3.79 5.89
C LEU A 79 -7.05 -5.28 5.52
N ARG A 80 -6.36 -5.59 4.41
CA ARG A 80 -6.13 -6.97 3.98
C ARG A 80 -5.26 -7.74 4.97
N LYS A 81 -4.19 -7.13 5.50
CA LYS A 81 -3.35 -7.72 6.55
C LYS A 81 -4.16 -7.98 7.82
N ALA A 82 -5.02 -7.05 8.24
CA ALA A 82 -5.88 -7.22 9.40
C ALA A 82 -6.93 -8.32 9.22
N ARG A 83 -7.52 -8.43 8.02
CA ARG A 83 -8.46 -9.49 7.69
C ARG A 83 -7.80 -10.86 7.73
N ALA A 84 -6.54 -10.96 7.29
CA ALA A 84 -5.83 -12.22 7.12
C ALA A 84 -6.69 -13.18 6.28
N ASP A 85 -6.89 -14.41 6.77
CA ASP A 85 -7.64 -15.45 6.05
C ASP A 85 -9.16 -15.36 6.21
N ARG A 86 -9.66 -14.42 7.04
CA ARG A 86 -11.11 -14.28 7.24
C ARG A 86 -11.81 -13.91 5.92
N PRO A 87 -12.96 -14.52 5.60
CA PRO A 87 -13.73 -14.15 4.41
C PRO A 87 -14.17 -12.69 4.46
N GLN A 88 -14.06 -11.98 3.35
CA GLN A 88 -14.54 -10.60 3.22
C GLN A 88 -16.02 -10.46 3.60
N LYS A 89 -16.86 -11.45 3.28
CA LYS A 89 -18.29 -11.48 3.66
C LYS A 89 -18.51 -11.49 5.17
N GLU A 90 -17.68 -12.22 5.92
CA GLU A 90 -17.75 -12.27 7.38
C GLU A 90 -17.45 -10.90 7.98
N ILE A 91 -16.37 -10.24 7.52
CA ILE A 91 -16.02 -8.90 7.99
C ILE A 91 -17.08 -7.87 7.62
N ALA A 92 -17.61 -7.94 6.40
CA ALA A 92 -18.69 -7.05 5.95
C ALA A 92 -19.91 -7.14 6.88
N GLN A 93 -20.35 -8.35 7.18
CA GLN A 93 -21.47 -8.59 8.09
C GLN A 93 -21.18 -8.07 9.50
N ALA A 94 -19.99 -8.39 10.06
CA ALA A 94 -19.59 -7.92 11.38
C ALA A 94 -19.51 -6.39 11.47
N ALA A 95 -19.14 -5.71 10.37
CA ALA A 95 -19.07 -4.27 10.28
C ALA A 95 -20.39 -3.59 9.85
N GLY A 96 -21.49 -4.36 9.70
CA GLY A 96 -22.78 -3.82 9.30
C GLY A 96 -22.77 -3.18 7.90
N MET A 97 -22.06 -3.79 6.94
CA MET A 97 -21.96 -3.33 5.56
C MET A 97 -22.24 -4.47 4.56
N THR A 98 -22.56 -4.11 3.32
CA THR A 98 -22.71 -5.10 2.25
C THR A 98 -21.35 -5.65 1.83
N TYR A 99 -21.35 -6.85 1.22
CA TYR A 99 -20.14 -7.45 0.66
C TYR A 99 -19.44 -6.52 -0.36
N GLN A 100 -20.21 -5.87 -1.22
CA GLN A 100 -19.68 -4.95 -2.26
C GLN A 100 -19.04 -3.70 -1.64
N GLN A 101 -19.63 -3.17 -0.56
CA GLN A 101 -19.04 -2.06 0.19
C GLN A 101 -17.68 -2.47 0.75
N TYR A 102 -17.58 -3.62 1.41
CA TYR A 102 -16.31 -4.12 1.94
C TYR A 102 -15.29 -4.42 0.84
N GLN A 103 -15.70 -5.07 -0.24
CA GLN A 103 -14.82 -5.37 -1.38
C GLN A 103 -14.20 -4.10 -1.97
N ARG A 104 -14.94 -2.98 -1.99
CA ARG A 104 -14.41 -1.68 -2.44
C ARG A 104 -13.33 -1.13 -1.49
N LEU A 105 -13.40 -1.43 -0.19
CA LEU A 105 -12.42 -0.96 0.80
C LEU A 105 -11.04 -1.61 0.63
N GLU A 106 -11.00 -2.87 0.21
CA GLU A 106 -9.75 -3.57 -0.13
C GLU A 106 -9.26 -3.30 -1.57
N ASN A 107 -9.97 -2.48 -2.35
CA ASN A 107 -9.52 -2.10 -3.68
C ASN A 107 -8.66 -0.81 -3.61
N PRO A 108 -7.35 -0.87 -3.91
CA PRO A 108 -6.44 0.27 -3.76
C PRO A 108 -6.79 1.47 -4.65
N ARG A 109 -7.43 1.25 -5.80
CA ARG A 109 -7.81 2.31 -6.74
C ARG A 109 -9.12 2.99 -6.36
N LYS A 110 -10.01 2.28 -5.66
CA LYS A 110 -11.39 2.74 -5.37
C LYS A 110 -11.63 3.10 -3.92
N THR A 111 -10.80 2.63 -2.99
CA THR A 111 -11.03 2.81 -1.56
C THR A 111 -11.06 4.29 -1.17
N ASN A 112 -12.03 4.64 -0.34
CA ASN A 112 -12.23 5.98 0.24
C ASN A 112 -13.17 5.83 1.46
N PRO A 113 -12.70 5.24 2.56
CA PRO A 113 -13.54 4.98 3.73
C PRO A 113 -13.97 6.30 4.38
N THR A 114 -15.24 6.39 4.80
CA THR A 114 -15.69 7.49 5.67
C THR A 114 -15.19 7.26 7.10
N LEU A 115 -15.20 8.30 7.93
CA LEU A 115 -14.88 8.17 9.36
C LEU A 115 -15.77 7.13 10.06
N GLU A 116 -17.05 7.10 9.70
CA GLU A 116 -18.01 6.09 10.17
C GLU A 116 -17.60 4.67 9.75
N THR A 117 -17.11 4.50 8.53
CA THR A 117 -16.59 3.21 8.05
C THR A 117 -15.37 2.77 8.86
N LEU A 118 -14.42 3.69 9.09
CA LEU A 118 -13.24 3.42 9.91
C LEU A 118 -13.65 3.01 11.33
N TRP A 119 -14.56 3.75 11.96
CA TRP A 119 -15.06 3.44 13.29
C TRP A 119 -15.65 2.03 13.39
N ARG A 120 -16.48 1.61 12.42
CA ARG A 120 -17.04 0.24 12.37
C ARG A 120 -15.95 -0.82 12.25
N LEU A 121 -15.00 -0.63 11.33
CA LEU A 121 -13.87 -1.54 11.17
C LEU A 121 -13.03 -1.63 12.46
N GLN A 122 -12.78 -0.51 13.13
CA GLN A 122 -12.05 -0.51 14.41
C GLN A 122 -12.72 -1.37 15.48
N LYS A 123 -14.06 -1.40 15.54
CA LYS A 123 -14.80 -2.28 16.46
C LYS A 123 -14.64 -3.76 16.10
N VAL A 124 -14.70 -4.10 14.81
CA VAL A 124 -14.57 -5.49 14.34
C VAL A 124 -13.15 -6.03 14.56
N PHE A 125 -12.13 -5.22 14.24
CA PHE A 125 -10.73 -5.63 14.33
C PHE A 125 -10.08 -5.37 15.68
N LYS A 126 -10.76 -4.63 16.57
CA LYS A 126 -10.24 -4.21 17.88
C LYS A 126 -8.88 -3.48 17.78
N ARG A 127 -8.67 -2.72 16.70
CA ARG A 127 -7.47 -1.92 16.44
C ARG A 127 -7.81 -0.64 15.71
N PRO A 128 -7.04 0.45 15.86
CA PRO A 128 -7.27 1.69 15.12
C PRO A 128 -7.03 1.50 13.60
N PHE A 129 -7.86 2.18 12.80
CA PHE A 129 -7.70 2.34 11.35
C PHE A 129 -7.66 3.82 10.96
N LEU A 130 -7.56 4.71 11.96
CA LEU A 130 -7.22 6.10 11.74
C LEU A 130 -5.82 6.10 11.10
N ALA A 131 -5.76 6.49 9.83
CA ALA A 131 -4.54 6.60 9.02
C ALA A 131 -3.42 7.27 9.83
N LEU A 132 -2.27 6.59 9.98
CA LEU A 132 -1.06 6.78 9.16
C LEU A 132 -0.54 8.22 9.23
#